data_AF-A0A4P7RSD4-F1
#
_entry.id   AF-A0A4P7RSD4-F1
#
_cell.length_a   1.000
_cell.length_b   1.000
_cell.length_c   1.000
_cell.angle_alpha   90.00
_cell.angle_beta   90.00
_cell.angle_gamma   90.00
#
_symmetry.space_group_name_H-M   'P 1'
#
loop_
_entity.id
_entity.type
_entity.pdbx_description
1 polymer ?
#
loop_
_entity_poly.entity_id
_entity_poly.type
_entity_poly.pdbx_seq_one_letter_code
_entity_poly.pdbx_strand_id
1 'polypeptide(L)'
;MDAASTAEREGRHHVNGDSENLLSSLREELDAVDHRLLDSIRDRIDICARVAQVKREFEIPMMQPGRVGVVQERAREFARGNDLSEDFLTSVYKLLIAEACRVEDLIIESDSPAQRAASDARHR
;
A
#
# COMPACT_ATOMS: atom_id res chain seq x y z
N MET A 1 -6.66 34.00 50.18
CA MET A 1 -7.22 32.84 49.42
C MET A 1 -7.68 33.42 48.09
N ASP A 2 -6.80 33.40 47.10
CA ASP A 2 -6.96 34.15 45.85
C ASP A 2 -7.85 33.42 44.85
N ALA A 3 -9.04 33.99 44.60
CA ALA A 3 -9.98 33.55 43.57
C ALA A 3 -9.42 33.71 42.14
N ALA A 4 -8.31 34.44 41.96
CA ALA A 4 -7.63 34.59 40.68
C ALA A 4 -6.93 33.30 40.20
N SER A 5 -6.56 32.40 41.12
CA SER A 5 -5.85 31.15 40.78
C SER A 5 -6.77 30.07 40.17
N THR A 6 -8.08 30.18 40.39
CA THR A 6 -9.06 29.17 39.97
C THR A 6 -9.49 29.38 38.51
N ALA A 7 -9.67 30.63 38.08
CA ALA A 7 -10.12 30.98 36.73
C ALA A 7 -9.07 30.68 35.63
N GLU A 8 -7.78 30.86 35.91
CA GLU A 8 -6.70 30.56 34.95
C GLU A 8 -6.44 29.05 34.77
N ARG A 9 -6.90 28.23 35.73
CA ARG A 9 -6.75 26.78 35.71
C ARG A 9 -7.86 26.09 34.92
N GLU A 10 -9.07 26.67 34.94
CA GLU A 10 -10.24 26.17 34.20
C GLU A 10 -10.13 26.44 32.69
N GLY A 11 -9.67 27.62 32.28
CA GLY A 11 -9.50 27.97 30.86
C GLY A 11 -8.39 27.19 30.14
N ARG A 12 -7.34 26.75 30.86
CA ARG A 12 -6.23 25.97 30.29
C ARG A 12 -6.58 24.49 30.13
N HIS A 13 -7.43 23.95 31.00
CA HIS A 13 -7.91 22.56 30.91
C HIS A 13 -8.98 22.37 29.81
N HIS A 14 -9.85 23.36 29.57
CA HIS A 14 -10.86 23.28 28.51
C HIS A 14 -10.23 23.27 27.11
N VAL A 15 -9.28 24.17 26.84
CA VAL A 15 -8.61 24.27 25.53
C VAL A 15 -7.78 23.02 25.20
N ASN A 16 -7.18 22.38 26.21
CA ASN A 16 -6.49 21.10 26.03
C ASN A 16 -7.47 19.96 25.69
N GLY A 17 -8.60 19.87 26.37
CA GLY A 17 -9.63 18.86 26.07
C GLY A 17 -10.22 19.03 24.67
N ASP A 18 -10.46 20.26 24.23
CA ASP A 18 -10.98 20.56 22.89
C ASP A 18 -9.96 20.22 21.79
N SER A 19 -8.69 20.52 22.02
CA SER A 19 -7.59 20.19 21.10
C SER A 19 -7.35 18.67 21.02
N GLU A 20 -7.43 17.97 22.16
CA GLU A 20 -7.32 16.50 22.23
C GLU A 20 -8.48 15.83 21.48
N ASN A 21 -9.71 16.33 21.63
CA ASN A 21 -10.88 15.83 20.90
C ASN A 21 -10.77 16.06 19.38
N LEU A 22 -10.29 17.23 18.95
CA LEU A 22 -10.05 17.51 17.53
C LEU A 22 -8.99 16.59 16.94
N LEU A 23 -7.87 16.39 17.65
CA LEU A 23 -6.83 15.45 17.23
C LEU A 23 -7.32 14.00 17.18
N SER A 24 -8.17 13.59 18.12
CA SER A 24 -8.77 12.25 18.10
C SER A 24 -9.63 12.06 16.85
N SER A 25 -10.48 13.05 16.53
CA SER A 25 -11.35 13.00 15.36
C SER A 25 -10.54 12.89 14.05
N LEU A 26 -9.49 13.69 13.91
CA LEU A 26 -8.60 13.63 12.74
C LEU A 26 -7.84 12.31 12.63
N ARG A 27 -7.50 11.68 13.75
CA ARG A 27 -6.87 10.35 13.76
C ARG A 27 -7.84 9.26 13.34
N GLU A 28 -9.09 9.32 13.77
CA GLU A 28 -10.13 8.39 13.30
C GLU A 28 -10.37 8.52 11.79
N GLU A 29 -10.36 9.76 11.27
CA GLU A 29 -10.42 10.00 9.83
C GLU A 29 -9.20 9.43 9.09
N LEU A 30 -7.99 9.59 9.65
CA LEU A 30 -6.77 9.02 9.09
C LEU A 30 -6.80 7.49 9.12
N ASP A 31 -7.21 6.88 10.23
CA ASP A 31 -7.35 5.43 10.37
C ASP A 31 -8.30 4.87 9.30
N ALA A 32 -9.41 5.56 9.02
CA ALA A 32 -10.33 5.17 7.96
C ALA A 32 -9.72 5.29 6.55
N VAL A 33 -8.85 6.27 6.31
CA VAL A 33 -8.06 6.36 5.06
C VAL A 33 -7.06 5.21 4.98
N ASP A 34 -6.34 4.92 6.07
CA ASP A 34 -5.33 3.86 6.13
C ASP A 34 -5.94 2.48 5.88
N HIS A 35 -7.12 2.20 6.43
CA HIS A 35 -7.84 0.95 6.12
C HIS A 35 -8.14 0.82 4.63
N ARG A 36 -8.60 1.90 3.97
CA ARG A 36 -8.85 1.89 2.52
C ARG A 36 -7.58 1.72 1.70
N LEU A 37 -6.45 2.28 2.17
CA LEU A 37 -5.14 2.06 1.56
C LEU A 37 -4.72 0.60 1.67
N LEU A 38 -4.86 -0.01 2.85
CA LEU A 38 -4.55 -1.42 3.07
C LEU A 38 -5.39 -2.35 2.19
N ASP A 39 -6.70 -2.11 2.10
CA ASP A 39 -7.59 -2.84 1.21
C ASP A 39 -7.16 -2.69 -0.26
N SER A 40 -6.84 -1.47 -0.68
CA SER A 40 -6.38 -1.21 -2.06
C SER A 40 -5.05 -1.89 -2.37
N ILE A 41 -4.14 -1.97 -1.40
CA ILE A 41 -2.86 -2.68 -1.54
C ILE A 41 -3.11 -4.19 -1.67
N ARG A 42 -3.97 -4.78 -0.82
CA ARG A 42 -4.36 -6.20 -0.91
C ARG A 42 -4.91 -6.50 -2.30
N ASP A 43 -5.90 -5.74 -2.75
CA ASP A 43 -6.55 -5.93 -4.05
C ASP A 43 -5.55 -5.81 -5.21
N ARG A 44 -4.61 -4.86 -5.12
CA ARG A 44 -3.54 -4.71 -6.12
C ARG A 44 -2.65 -5.96 -6.18
N ILE A 45 -2.27 -6.52 -5.04
CA ILE A 45 -1.43 -7.72 -4.99
C ILE A 45 -2.19 -8.94 -5.52
N ASP A 46 -3.47 -9.10 -5.18
CA ASP A 46 -4.30 -10.19 -5.71
C ASP A 46 -4.43 -10.14 -7.24
N ILE A 47 -4.57 -8.93 -7.79
CA ILE A 47 -4.55 -8.72 -9.25
C ILE A 47 -3.19 -9.08 -9.83
N CYS A 48 -2.07 -8.67 -9.21
CA CYS A 48 -0.73 -9.04 -9.64
C CYS A 48 -0.52 -10.57 -9.63
N ALA A 49 -1.01 -11.27 -8.61
CA ALA A 49 -0.96 -12.73 -8.55
C ALA A 49 -1.73 -13.39 -9.71
N ARG A 50 -2.91 -12.88 -10.04
CA ARG A 50 -3.69 -13.34 -11.21
C ARG A 50 -2.99 -13.02 -12.53
N VAL A 51 -2.35 -11.86 -12.65
CA VAL A 51 -1.51 -11.51 -13.81
C VAL A 51 -0.34 -12.48 -13.93
N ALA A 52 0.30 -12.88 -12.81
CA ALA A 52 1.37 -13.88 -12.80
C ALA A 52 0.90 -15.22 -13.37
N GLN A 53 -0.30 -15.67 -12.97
CA GLN A 53 -0.89 -16.92 -13.45
C GLN A 53 -1.09 -16.89 -14.98
N VAL A 54 -1.61 -15.79 -15.51
CA VAL A 54 -1.76 -15.58 -16.96
C VAL A 54 -0.40 -15.55 -17.63
N LYS A 55 0.56 -14.77 -17.12
CA LYS A 55 1.91 -14.70 -17.69
C LYS A 55 2.56 -16.08 -17.76
N ARG A 56 2.40 -16.88 -16.70
CA ARG A 56 2.89 -18.26 -16.63
C ARG A 56 2.23 -19.16 -17.67
N GLU A 57 0.90 -19.12 -17.78
CA GLU A 57 0.13 -19.95 -18.72
C GLU A 57 0.52 -19.70 -20.18
N PHE A 58 0.80 -18.45 -20.53
CA PHE A 58 1.13 -18.03 -21.90
C PHE A 58 2.62 -17.77 -22.12
N GLU A 59 3.50 -18.20 -21.19
CA GLU A 59 4.96 -18.01 -21.25
C GLU A 59 5.40 -16.55 -21.50
N ILE A 60 4.61 -15.59 -21.02
CA ILE A 60 4.91 -14.16 -21.12
C ILE A 60 6.01 -13.82 -20.10
N PRO A 61 7.05 -13.07 -20.50
CA PRO A 61 8.10 -12.64 -19.57
C PRO A 61 7.54 -11.90 -18.35
N MET A 62 8.07 -12.23 -17.18
CA MET A 62 7.70 -11.57 -15.92
C MET A 62 7.92 -10.05 -16.01
N MET A 63 9.12 -9.63 -16.40
CA MET A 63 9.48 -8.23 -16.47
C MET A 63 8.99 -7.56 -17.76
N GLN A 64 8.14 -6.55 -17.59
CA GLN A 64 7.63 -5.71 -18.66
C GLN A 64 7.94 -4.22 -18.36
N PRO A 65 9.12 -3.71 -18.77
CA PRO A 65 9.57 -2.36 -18.39
C PRO A 65 8.62 -1.26 -18.86
N GLY A 66 7.97 -1.43 -20.01
CA GLY A 66 6.93 -0.51 -20.49
C GLY A 66 5.75 -0.39 -19.51
N ARG A 67 5.32 -1.51 -18.89
CA ARG A 67 4.22 -1.49 -17.91
C ARG A 67 4.63 -0.75 -16.64
N VAL A 68 5.85 -0.97 -16.16
CA VAL A 68 6.42 -0.27 -15.00
C VAL A 68 6.47 1.23 -15.24
N GLY A 69 6.96 1.65 -16.43
CA GLY A 69 7.01 3.05 -16.83
C GLY A 69 5.64 3.73 -16.81
N VAL A 70 4.61 3.06 -17.33
CA VAL A 70 3.23 3.59 -17.31
C VAL A 70 2.70 3.79 -15.88
N VAL A 71 2.94 2.84 -14.97
CA VAL A 71 2.49 2.97 -13.58
C VAL A 71 3.20 4.13 -12.87
N GLN A 72 4.51 4.27 -13.11
CA GLN A 72 5.31 5.35 -12.53
C GLN A 72 4.92 6.72 -13.08
N GLU A 73 4.64 6.86 -14.39
CA GLU A 73 4.17 8.15 -14.93
C GLU A 73 2.80 8.52 -14.38
N ARG A 74 1.86 7.58 -14.28
CA ARG A 74 0.55 7.84 -13.66
C ARG A 74 0.67 8.32 -12.21
N ALA A 75 1.63 7.78 -11.46
CA ALA A 75 1.90 8.22 -10.09
C ALA A 75 2.40 9.68 -10.06
N ARG A 76 3.28 10.06 -11.00
CA ARG A 76 3.76 11.45 -11.14
C ARG A 76 2.66 12.41 -11.59
N GLU A 77 1.86 12.03 -12.58
CA GLU A 77 0.71 12.81 -13.04
C GLU A 77 -0.30 13.03 -11.90
N PHE A 78 -0.60 11.98 -11.13
CA PHE A 78 -1.45 12.09 -9.95
C PHE A 78 -0.85 13.03 -8.90
N ALA A 79 0.45 12.95 -8.63
CA ALA A 79 1.13 13.85 -7.70
C ALA A 79 0.99 15.31 -8.12
N ARG A 80 1.31 15.62 -9.39
CA ARG A 80 1.20 16.98 -9.96
C ARG A 80 -0.22 17.53 -9.89
N GLY A 81 -1.23 16.68 -10.12
CA GLY A 81 -2.64 17.08 -10.11
C GLY A 81 -3.25 17.29 -8.73
N ASN A 82 -2.57 16.87 -7.66
CA ASN A 82 -3.11 16.87 -6.28
C ASN A 82 -2.17 17.55 -5.27
N ASP A 83 -1.22 18.37 -5.73
CA ASP A 83 -0.23 19.07 -4.88
C ASP A 83 0.56 18.12 -3.95
N LEU A 84 0.85 16.90 -4.44
CA LEU A 84 1.68 15.94 -3.73
C LEU A 84 3.10 15.91 -4.30
N SER A 85 4.05 15.46 -3.49
CA SER A 85 5.42 15.24 -3.95
C SER A 85 5.48 14.10 -4.97
N GLU A 86 5.99 14.39 -6.18
CA GLU A 86 6.26 13.39 -7.22
C GLU A 86 7.25 12.33 -6.74
N ASP A 87 8.29 12.74 -5.99
CA ASP A 87 9.31 11.85 -5.45
C ASP A 87 8.74 10.87 -4.42
N PHE A 88 7.80 11.36 -3.58
CA PHE A 88 7.11 10.52 -2.62
C PHE A 88 6.29 9.44 -3.32
N LEU A 89 5.41 9.80 -4.26
CA LEU A 89 4.59 8.80 -4.96
C LEU A 89 5.42 7.88 -5.85
N THR A 90 6.49 8.37 -6.46
CA THR A 90 7.45 7.53 -7.19
C THR A 90 8.05 6.46 -6.27
N SER A 91 8.41 6.84 -5.03
CA SER A 91 8.96 5.92 -4.02
C SER A 91 7.94 4.89 -3.53
N VAL A 92 6.70 5.32 -3.25
CA VAL A 92 5.60 4.41 -2.90
C VAL A 92 5.37 3.38 -4.01
N TYR A 93 5.26 3.83 -5.25
CA TYR A 93 5.03 2.92 -6.38
C TYR A 93 6.22 2.01 -6.66
N LYS A 94 7.45 2.45 -6.38
CA LYS A 94 8.64 1.59 -6.45
C LYS A 94 8.52 0.40 -5.48
N LEU A 95 8.06 0.63 -4.25
CA LEU A 95 7.83 -0.44 -3.27
C LEU A 95 6.71 -1.37 -3.71
N LEU A 96 5.58 -0.82 -4.16
CA LEU A 96 4.44 -1.63 -4.64
C LEU A 96 4.79 -2.47 -5.88
N ILE A 97 5.64 -1.95 -6.78
CA ILE A 97 6.13 -2.70 -7.95
C ILE A 97 7.10 -3.81 -7.52
N ALA A 98 8.03 -3.51 -6.60
CA ALA A 98 8.97 -4.51 -6.10
C ALA A 98 8.25 -5.69 -5.44
N GLU A 99 7.22 -5.42 -4.64
CA GLU A 99 6.42 -6.47 -4.02
C GLU A 99 5.63 -7.29 -5.05
N ALA A 100 5.07 -6.63 -6.08
CA ALA A 100 4.42 -7.34 -7.18
C ALA A 100 5.40 -8.29 -7.89
N CYS A 101 6.60 -7.84 -8.24
CA CYS A 101 7.64 -8.69 -8.84
C CYS A 101 7.93 -9.92 -7.97
N ARG A 102 8.13 -9.73 -6.65
CA ARG A 102 8.37 -10.83 -5.71
C ARG A 102 7.23 -11.85 -5.69
N VAL A 103 5.98 -11.38 -5.68
CA VAL A 103 4.80 -12.26 -5.71
C VAL A 103 4.70 -13.01 -7.05
N GLU A 104 4.94 -12.33 -8.16
CA GLU A 104 4.93 -12.95 -9.49
C GLU A 104 6.01 -14.04 -9.61
N ASP A 105 7.24 -13.76 -9.15
CA ASP A 105 8.35 -14.71 -9.14
C ASP A 105 7.99 -15.97 -8.33
N LEU A 106 7.45 -15.82 -7.13
CA LEU A 106 7.03 -16.96 -6.32
C LEU A 106 6.01 -17.85 -7.05
N ILE A 107 5.03 -17.27 -7.76
CA ILE A 107 3.99 -18.04 -8.45
C ILE A 107 4.53 -18.75 -9.70
N ILE A 108 5.48 -18.12 -10.39
CA ILE A 108 6.14 -18.69 -11.57
C ILE A 108 7.11 -19.81 -11.15
N GLU A 109 7.88 -19.60 -10.08
CA GLU A 109 8.84 -20.58 -9.55
C GLU A 109 8.18 -21.82 -8.94
N SER A 110 7.09 -21.65 -8.18
CA SER A 110 6.36 -22.71 -7.45
C SER A 110 5.75 -23.82 -8.33
N ASP A 111 5.81 -23.67 -9.65
CA ASP A 111 5.28 -24.62 -10.62
C ASP A 111 6.34 -25.00 -11.66
N SER A 112 7.63 -24.87 -11.32
CA SER A 112 8.72 -25.26 -12.20
C SER A 112 8.57 -26.72 -12.66
N PRO A 113 8.94 -27.09 -13.90
CA PRO A 113 8.84 -28.47 -14.41
C PRO A 113 9.46 -29.51 -13.47
N ALA A 114 10.52 -29.13 -12.76
CA ALA A 114 11.18 -29.94 -11.74
C ALA A 114 10.29 -30.26 -10.51
N GLN A 115 9.43 -29.33 -10.07
CA GLN A 115 8.53 -29.51 -8.94
C GLN A 115 7.28 -30.32 -9.34
N ARG A 116 6.76 -30.12 -10.56
CA ARG A 116 5.67 -30.95 -11.11
C ARG A 116 6.07 -32.40 -11.28
N ALA A 117 7.25 -32.66 -11.87
CA ALA A 117 7.81 -34.00 -11.97
C ALA A 117 8.01 -34.67 -10.59
N ALA A 118 8.41 -33.90 -9.57
CA ALA A 118 8.59 -34.39 -8.20
C ALA A 118 7.27 -34.62 -7.43
N SER A 119 6.16 -34.02 -7.86
CA SER A 119 4.82 -34.21 -7.30
C SER A 119 4.13 -35.43 -7.92
N ASP A 120 4.23 -35.58 -9.25
CA ASP A 120 3.72 -36.72 -10.01
C ASP A 120 4.43 -38.03 -9.63
N ALA A 121 5.73 -37.97 -9.31
CA ALA A 121 6.49 -39.12 -8.86
C ALA A 121 6.12 -39.61 -7.44
N ARG A 122 5.44 -38.80 -6.62
CA ARG A 122 5.02 -39.17 -5.24
C ARG A 122 3.61 -39.76 -5.18
N HIS A 123 2.81 -39.58 -6.24
CA HIS A 123 1.45 -40.13 -6.35
C HIS A 123 1.41 -41.43 -7.17
N ARG A 124 2.56 -41.98 -7.56
CA ARG A 124 2.73 -43.32 -8.14
C ARG A 124 3.32 -44.26 -7.13
#